data_AF-A0A7V9UQL2-F1
#
_entry.id   AF-A0A7V9UQL2-F1
#
_cell.length_a   1.000
_cell.length_b   1.000
_cell.length_c   1.000
_cell.angle_alpha   90.00
_cell.angle_beta   90.00
_cell.angle_gamma   90.00
#
_symmetry.space_group_name_H-M   'P 1'
#
loop_
_entity.id
_entity.type
_entity.pdbx_description
1 polymer ?
#
loop_
_entity_poly.entity_id
_entity_poly.type
_entity_poly.pdbx_seq_one_letter_code
_entity_poly.pdbx_strand_id
1 'polypeptide(L)'
;MSNVNNINSVRKTALDRIDRSERNYKVTFFGAAIIEVFFLAGFLLLADFSNRMHVLLLLTTIAIYSILALGLVALGVHINRNTLRVLNAVELLGETDEPRSREN
;
A
#
# COMPACT_ATOMS: atom_id res chain seq x y z
N MET A 1 -18.24 30.12 -13.05
CA MET A 1 -16.82 30.04 -12.59
C MET A 1 -16.63 29.49 -11.17
N SER A 2 -17.62 29.54 -10.26
CA SER A 2 -17.49 29.01 -8.89
C SER A 2 -17.56 27.47 -8.79
N ASN A 3 -18.29 26.80 -9.68
CA ASN A 3 -18.55 25.35 -9.61
C ASN A 3 -17.30 24.51 -9.96
N VAL A 4 -16.57 24.89 -11.00
CA VAL A 4 -15.32 24.23 -11.44
C VAL A 4 -14.25 24.28 -10.35
N ASN A 5 -14.12 25.40 -9.64
CA ASN A 5 -13.17 25.54 -8.52
C ASN A 5 -13.51 24.62 -7.35
N ASN A 6 -14.81 24.40 -7.08
CA ASN A 6 -15.25 23.51 -6.00
C ASN A 6 -14.92 22.04 -6.32
N ILE A 7 -15.25 21.58 -7.52
CA ILE A 7 -14.97 20.19 -7.95
C ILE A 7 -13.45 19.91 -7.97
N ASN A 8 -12.65 20.88 -8.44
CA ASN A 8 -11.20 20.75 -8.47
C ASN A 8 -10.60 20.67 -7.05
N SER A 9 -11.17 21.40 -6.07
CA SER A 9 -10.75 21.37 -4.67
C SER A 9 -11.07 20.04 -3.97
N VAL A 10 -12.23 19.44 -4.28
CA VAL A 10 -12.61 18.12 -3.77
C VAL A 10 -11.68 17.05 -4.34
N ARG A 11 -11.37 17.12 -5.65
CA ARG A 11 -10.45 16.19 -6.32
C ARG A 11 -9.04 16.26 -5.73
N LYS A 12 -8.51 17.46 -5.50
CA LYS A 12 -7.21 17.68 -4.85
C LYS A 12 -7.17 17.10 -3.44
N THR A 13 -8.21 17.32 -2.64
CA THR A 13 -8.29 16.79 -1.27
C THR A 13 -8.34 15.27 -1.24
N ALA A 14 -9.01 14.64 -2.20
CA ALA A 14 -9.05 13.18 -2.33
C ALA A 14 -7.68 12.61 -2.73
N LEU A 15 -6.99 13.23 -3.70
CA LEU A 15 -5.64 12.87 -4.11
C LEU A 15 -4.64 12.98 -2.95
N ASP A 16 -4.64 14.09 -2.20
CA ASP A 16 -3.75 14.28 -1.04
C ASP A 16 -3.95 13.20 0.04
N ARG A 17 -5.19 12.71 0.22
CA ARG A 17 -5.48 11.61 1.15
C ARG A 17 -4.93 10.28 0.66
N ILE A 18 -5.06 9.99 -0.63
CA ILE A 18 -4.53 8.77 -1.26
C ILE A 18 -3.01 8.75 -1.13
N ASP A 19 -2.31 9.83 -1.50
CA ASP A 19 -0.86 9.94 -1.43
C ASP A 19 -0.34 9.75 -0.01
N ARG A 20 -1.04 10.33 0.99
CA ARG A 20 -0.69 10.12 2.40
C ARG A 20 -0.88 8.67 2.83
N SER A 21 -1.95 8.01 2.38
CA SER A 21 -2.18 6.59 2.70
C SER A 21 -1.11 5.69 2.08
N GLU A 22 -0.69 5.96 0.84
CA GLU A 22 0.35 5.20 0.16
C GLU A 22 1.71 5.36 0.85
N ARG A 23 2.06 6.61 1.20
CA ARG A 23 3.29 6.87 1.95
C ARG A 23 3.28 6.18 3.31
N ASN A 24 2.18 6.26 4.04
CA ASN A 24 2.04 5.59 5.33
C ASN A 24 2.14 4.07 5.19
N TYR A 25 1.52 3.48 4.16
CA TYR A 25 1.66 2.06 3.85
C TYR A 25 3.14 1.68 3.63
N LYS A 26 3.87 2.43 2.79
CA LYS A 26 5.30 2.18 2.53
C LYS A 26 6.13 2.30 3.81
N VAL A 27 5.91 3.34 4.62
CA VAL A 27 6.64 3.54 5.88
C VAL A 27 6.37 2.40 6.86
N THR A 28 5.11 2.00 7.05
CA THR A 28 4.75 0.89 7.94
C THR A 28 5.32 -0.43 7.43
N PHE A 29 5.28 -0.68 6.11
CA PHE A 29 5.84 -1.89 5.51
C PHE A 29 7.35 -1.98 5.70
N PHE A 30 8.09 -0.90 5.40
CA PHE A 30 9.53 -0.85 5.65
C PHE A 30 9.88 -0.93 7.14
N GLY A 31 9.10 -0.28 8.00
CA GLY A 31 9.27 -0.38 9.45
C GLY A 31 9.10 -1.81 9.96
N ALA A 32 8.05 -2.49 9.51
CA ALA A 32 7.82 -3.90 9.84
C ALA A 32 8.97 -4.79 9.34
N ALA A 33 9.46 -4.57 8.11
CA ALA A 33 10.59 -5.31 7.56
C ALA A 33 11.88 -5.13 8.37
N ILE A 34 12.18 -3.91 8.85
CA ILE A 34 13.36 -3.65 9.70
C ILE A 34 13.25 -4.38 11.03
N ILE A 35 12.08 -4.31 11.68
CA ILE A 35 11.81 -5.01 12.94
C ILE A 35 11.96 -6.52 12.77
N GLU A 36 11.41 -7.07 11.69
CA GLU A 36 11.51 -8.49 11.36
C GLU A 36 12.97 -8.93 11.20
N VAL A 37 13.77 -8.18 10.43
CA VAL A 37 15.21 -8.45 10.25
C VAL A 37 15.96 -8.40 11.58
N PHE A 38 15.62 -7.45 12.47
CA PHE A 38 16.24 -7.36 13.78
C PHE A 38 15.94 -8.59 14.64
N PHE A 39 14.69 -9.06 14.67
CA PHE A 39 14.33 -10.29 15.39
C PHE A 39 14.98 -11.54 14.79
N LEU A 40 15.00 -11.65 13.45
CA LEU A 40 15.67 -12.75 12.74
C LEU A 40 17.17 -12.78 13.05
N ALA A 41 17.85 -11.63 12.99
CA ALA A 41 19.26 -11.53 13.33
C ALA A 41 19.52 -11.90 14.80
N GLY A 42 18.70 -11.39 15.73
CA GLY A 42 18.77 -11.74 17.15
C GLY A 42 18.58 -13.24 17.38
N PHE A 43 17.61 -13.86 16.69
CA PHE A 43 17.40 -15.30 16.74
C PHE A 43 18.62 -16.07 16.23
N LEU A 44 19.17 -15.71 15.06
CA LEU A 44 20.33 -16.38 14.48
C LEU A 44 21.58 -16.29 15.37
N LEU A 45 21.75 -15.18 16.09
CA LEU A 45 22.87 -15.00 17.02
C LEU A 45 22.72 -15.81 18.31
N LEU A 46 21.50 -16.02 18.81
CA LEU A 46 21.23 -16.74 20.05
C LEU A 46 20.93 -18.24 19.85
N ALA A 47 20.50 -18.63 18.64
CA ALA A 47 20.03 -19.97 18.38
C ALA A 47 21.16 -20.99 18.33
N ASP A 48 21.02 -22.04 19.14
CA ASP A 48 21.73 -23.29 18.93
C ASP A 48 21.02 -24.13 17.84
N PHE A 49 21.64 -24.20 16.65
CA PHE A 49 21.12 -24.96 15.50
C PHE A 49 21.25 -26.48 15.65
N SER A 50 21.96 -26.98 16.67
CA SER A 50 21.95 -28.40 17.01
C SER A 50 20.62 -28.82 17.66
N ASN A 51 19.94 -27.87 18.31
CA ASN A 51 18.66 -28.11 18.95
C ASN A 51 17.51 -28.00 17.94
N ARG A 52 16.81 -29.13 17.72
CA ARG A 52 15.64 -29.22 16.82
C ARG A 52 14.52 -28.23 17.17
N MET A 53 14.38 -27.83 18.43
CA MET A 53 13.39 -26.84 18.86
C MET A 53 13.66 -25.46 18.25
N HIS A 54 14.91 -25.00 18.27
CA HIS A 54 15.28 -23.70 17.69
C HIS A 54 15.12 -23.71 16.17
N VAL A 55 15.48 -24.82 15.52
CA VAL A 55 15.26 -24.97 14.07
C VAL A 55 13.76 -24.93 13.73
N LEU A 56 12.92 -25.61 14.51
CA LEU A 56 11.46 -25.55 14.33
C LEU A 56 10.94 -24.13 14.53
N LEU A 57 11.37 -23.45 15.60
CA LEU A 57 10.96 -22.07 15.87
C LEU A 57 11.31 -21.16 14.70
N LEU A 58 12.56 -21.21 14.21
CA LEU A 58 13.01 -20.43 13.06
C LEU A 58 12.13 -20.68 11.82
N LEU A 59 11.91 -21.96 11.51
CA LEU A 59 11.10 -22.36 10.36
C LEU A 59 9.66 -21.87 10.48
N THR A 60 9.09 -21.93 11.69
CA THR A 60 7.72 -21.48 11.95
C THR A 60 7.62 -19.95 11.86
N THR A 61 8.59 -19.20 12.41
CA THR A 61 8.64 -17.74 12.26
C THR A 61 8.75 -17.34 10.79
N ILE A 62 9.69 -17.93 10.04
CA ILE A 62 9.84 -17.62 8.61
C ILE A 62 8.54 -17.93 7.86
N ALA A 63 7.90 -19.08 8.12
CA ALA A 63 6.65 -19.45 7.46
C ALA A 63 5.53 -18.44 7.74
N ILE A 64 5.30 -18.09 9.01
CA ILE A 64 4.22 -17.16 9.40
C ILE A 64 4.50 -15.76 8.85
N TYR A 65 5.68 -15.21 9.11
CA TYR A 65 5.98 -13.82 8.73
C TYR A 65 6.11 -13.64 7.22
N SER A 66 6.59 -14.65 6.48
CA SER A 66 6.60 -14.59 5.01
C SER A 66 5.18 -14.52 4.44
N ILE A 67 4.24 -15.30 4.98
CA ILE A 67 2.84 -15.25 4.55
C ILE A 67 2.22 -13.89 4.88
N LEU A 68 2.48 -13.35 6.06
CA LEU A 68 2.01 -12.01 6.44
C LEU A 68 2.60 -10.91 5.54
N ALA A 69 3.90 -10.97 5.24
CA ALA A 69 4.56 -10.03 4.35
C ALA A 69 3.98 -10.09 2.93
N LEU A 70 3.80 -11.29 2.38
CA LEU A 70 3.16 -11.49 1.07
C LEU A 70 1.72 -11.00 1.06
N GLY A 71 0.96 -11.25 2.14
CA GLY A 71 -0.40 -10.77 2.32
C GLY A 71 -0.48 -9.24 2.33
N LEU A 72 0.43 -8.57 3.04
CA LEU A 72 0.53 -7.11 3.04
C LEU A 72 0.85 -6.57 1.65
N VAL A 73 1.86 -7.13 0.97
CA VAL A 73 2.21 -6.74 -0.41
C VAL A 73 1.01 -6.91 -1.35
N ALA A 74 0.34 -8.05 -1.30
CA ALA A 74 -0.85 -8.31 -2.10
C ALA A 74 -1.96 -7.30 -1.80
N LEU A 75 -2.17 -6.95 -0.53
CA LEU A 75 -3.15 -5.94 -0.11
C LEU A 75 -2.79 -4.56 -0.67
N GLY A 76 -1.52 -4.15 -0.58
CA GLY A 76 -1.05 -2.89 -1.17
C GLY A 76 -1.28 -2.81 -2.68
N VAL A 77 -0.95 -3.89 -3.41
CA VAL A 77 -1.22 -4.00 -4.86
C VAL A 77 -2.73 -3.93 -5.14
N HIS A 78 -3.54 -4.60 -4.33
CA HIS A 78 -5.00 -4.61 -4.49
C HIS A 78 -5.59 -3.21 -4.31
N ILE A 79 -5.17 -2.47 -3.27
CA ILE A 79 -5.62 -1.10 -3.02
C ILE A 79 -5.18 -0.16 -4.15
N ASN A 80 -3.94 -0.27 -4.63
CA ASN A 80 -3.45 0.54 -5.75
C ASN A 80 -4.27 0.32 -7.02
N ARG A 81 -4.59 -0.94 -7.35
CA ARG A 81 -5.42 -1.29 -8.50
C ARG A 81 -6.84 -0.73 -8.39
N ASN A 82 -7.44 -0.75 -7.21
CA ASN A 82 -8.76 -0.18 -6.98
C ASN A 82 -8.73 1.36 -7.11
N THR A 83 -7.67 2.00 -6.62
CA THR A 83 -7.48 3.45 -6.73
C THR A 83 -7.36 3.90 -8.19
N LEU A 84 -6.57 3.19 -9.00
CA LEU A 84 -6.45 3.46 -10.44
C LEU A 84 -7.77 3.31 -11.19
N ARG A 85 -8.59 2.32 -10.83
CA ARG A 85 -9.93 2.14 -11.44
C ARG A 85 -10.86 3.30 -11.13
N VAL A 86 -10.86 3.76 -9.89
CA VAL A 86 -11.68 4.92 -9.49
C VAL A 86 -11.20 6.18 -10.18
N LEU A 87 -9.89 6.40 -10.25
CA LEU A 87 -9.32 7.57 -10.94
C LEU A 87 -9.69 7.58 -12.42
N ASN A 88 -9.55 6.45 -13.11
CA ASN A 88 -9.93 6.31 -14.52
C ASN A 88 -11.45 6.55 -14.73
N ALA A 89 -12.30 6.02 -13.84
CA ALA A 89 -13.74 6.30 -13.91
C ALA A 89 -14.07 7.80 -13.73
N VAL A 90 -13.38 8.49 -12.83
CA VAL A 90 -13.55 9.95 -12.63
C VAL A 90 -13.05 10.73 -13.84
N GLU A 91 -11.94 10.33 -14.45
CA GLU A 91 -11.39 10.94 -15.66
C GLU A 91 -12.35 10.82 -16.85
N LEU A 92 -12.89 9.62 -17.11
CA LEU A 92 -13.87 9.38 -18.15
C LEU A 92 -15.16 10.19 -17.96
N LEU A 93 -15.62 10.35 -16.71
CA LEU A 93 -16.79 11.19 -16.41
C LEU A 93 -16.49 12.68 -16.66
N GLY A 94 -15.29 13.15 -16.32
CA GLY A 94 -14.88 14.53 -16.58
C GLY A 94 -14.75 14.86 -18.07
N GLU A 95 -14.30 13.91 -18.90
CA GLU A 95 -14.19 14.06 -20.35
C GLU A 95 -15.57 14.05 -21.03
N THR A 96 -16.54 13.31 -20.47
CA THR A 96 -17.92 13.25 -20.98
C THR A 96 -18.72 14.54 -20.73
N ASP A 97 -18.30 15.40 -19.79
CA ASP A 97 -18.90 16.73 -19.54
C ASP A 97 -18.35 17.84 -20.46
N GLU A 98 -17.29 17.58 -21.25
CA GLU A 98 -16.70 18.52 -22.22
C GLU A 98 -17.28 18.60 -23.67
N PRO A 99 -18.44 18.03 -24.08
CA PRO A 99 -18.83 18.01 -25.50
C PRO A 99 -19.87 19.06 -25.95
N ARG A 100 -19.89 20.31 -25.45
CA ARG A 100 -20.78 21.39 -26.00
C ARG A 100 -20.32 22.86 -25.82
N SER A 101 -19.02 23.17 -25.82
CA SER A 101 -18.58 24.58 -25.76
C SER A 101 -17.58 24.99 -26.86
N ARG A 102 -17.41 24.15 -27.89
CA ARG A 102 -16.58 24.47 -29.07
C ARG A 102 -17.37 24.50 -30.38
N GLU A 103 -18.61 24.98 -30.33
CA GLU A 103 -19.37 25.30 -31.53
C GLU A 103 -20.01 26.68 -31.33
N ASN A 104 -19.21 27.70 -31.65
CA ASN A 104 -19.62 29.04 -32.06
C ASN A 104 -18.59 29.52 -33.08
#